data_AF-A0AAV1E6F4-F1
#
_entry.id   AF-A0AAV1E6F4-F1
#
_cell.length_a   1.000
_cell.length_b   1.000
_cell.length_c   1.000
_cell.angle_alpha   90.00
_cell.angle_beta   90.00
_cell.angle_gamma   90.00
#
_symmetry.space_group_name_H-M   'P 1'
#
loop_
_entity.id
_entity.type
_entity.pdbx_description
1 polymer ?
#
loop_
_entity_poly.entity_id
_entity_poly.type
_entity_poly.pdbx_seq_one_letter_code
_entity_poly.pdbx_strand_id
1 'polypeptide(L)'
;MTLLNCLLSAWYGLPFVSPNNILVTIINGAGAGIETIYVLIFILFAPKREKAKISGLLALILSVFGAVVLISMLALHGNGRKLFCGSAATIFSIIMYASPLSIMRMVIKTKSVEYMPFFLSLFVFLCGTSWFIYGLIGRDPFLAIPNGFGCGLGTMQLILYAIYRKNKGEITHKGVTDESLEMGTKNQENN
;
A
#
# COMPACT_ATOMS: atom_id res chain seq x y z
N MET A 1 -6.36 0.11 9.11
CA MET A 1 -5.14 0.96 9.08
C MET A 1 -5.19 1.98 7.96
N THR A 2 -5.50 1.57 6.71
CA THR A 2 -5.64 2.49 5.56
C THR A 2 -6.60 3.65 5.84
N LEU A 3 -7.81 3.37 6.36
CA LEU A 3 -8.76 4.42 6.77
C LEU A 3 -8.15 5.44 7.74
N LEU A 4 -7.42 5.01 8.77
CA LEU A 4 -6.75 5.91 9.72
C LEU A 4 -5.71 6.79 9.02
N ASN A 5 -4.90 6.21 8.14
CA ASN A 5 -3.89 6.96 7.40
C ASN A 5 -4.51 7.99 6.46
N CYS A 6 -5.60 7.62 5.77
CA CYS A 6 -6.36 8.54 4.93
C CYS A 6 -6.95 9.69 5.77
N LEU A 7 -7.58 9.40 6.90
CA LEU A 7 -8.14 10.44 7.79
C LEU A 7 -7.04 11.39 8.31
N LEU A 8 -5.92 10.85 8.80
CA LEU A 8 -4.80 11.65 9.31
C LEU A 8 -4.14 12.50 8.21
N SER A 9 -3.89 11.91 7.03
CA SER A 9 -3.32 12.62 5.89
C SER A 9 -4.29 13.68 5.35
N ALA A 10 -5.59 13.39 5.32
CA ALA A 10 -6.60 14.36 4.91
C ALA A 10 -6.66 15.55 5.86
N TRP A 11 -6.61 15.28 7.17
CA TRP A 11 -6.57 16.31 8.21
C TRP A 11 -5.29 17.17 8.12
N TYR A 12 -4.15 16.52 7.91
CA TYR A 12 -2.87 17.21 7.72
C TYR A 12 -2.89 18.17 6.54
N GLY A 13 -3.50 17.78 5.41
CA GLY A 13 -3.57 18.60 4.20
C GLY A 13 -4.48 19.82 4.30
N LEU A 14 -5.29 19.95 5.36
CA LEU A 14 -6.25 21.05 5.49
C LEU A 14 -5.51 22.39 5.55
N PRO A 15 -6.02 23.46 4.90
CA PRO A 15 -5.29 24.73 4.77
C PRO A 15 -4.87 25.37 6.10
N PHE A 16 -5.66 25.15 7.16
CA PHE A 16 -5.33 25.64 8.49
C PHE A 16 -4.27 24.79 9.21
N VAL A 17 -4.07 23.52 8.84
CA VAL A 17 -3.03 22.65 9.40
C VAL A 17 -1.73 22.77 8.62
N SER A 18 -1.78 22.55 7.31
CA SER A 18 -0.64 22.73 6.41
C SER A 18 -1.05 23.55 5.18
N PRO A 19 -0.57 24.79 5.06
CA PRO A 19 -0.81 25.62 3.89
C PRO A 19 -0.31 24.93 2.61
N ASN A 20 -1.02 25.13 1.50
CA ASN A 20 -0.68 24.62 0.17
C ASN A 20 -0.74 23.09 -0.01
N ASN A 21 -1.32 22.33 0.93
CA ASN A 21 -1.43 20.86 0.83
C ASN A 21 -2.84 20.36 0.52
N ILE A 22 -3.70 21.19 -0.09
CA ILE A 22 -5.11 20.85 -0.33
C ILE A 22 -5.29 19.58 -1.19
N LEU A 23 -4.36 19.31 -2.11
CA LEU A 23 -4.38 18.09 -2.92
C LEU A 23 -4.30 16.82 -2.06
N VAL A 24 -3.55 16.87 -0.96
CA VAL A 24 -3.45 15.77 0.02
C VAL A 24 -4.81 15.54 0.66
N THR A 25 -5.53 16.60 1.03
CA THR A 25 -6.89 16.49 1.57
C THR A 25 -7.86 15.88 0.58
N ILE A 26 -7.84 16.33 -0.68
CA ILE A 26 -8.78 15.85 -1.69
C ILE A 26 -8.59 14.34 -1.92
N ILE A 27 -7.36 13.90 -2.18
CA ILE A 27 -7.10 12.49 -2.50
C ILE A 27 -7.35 11.57 -1.30
N ASN A 28 -6.91 11.99 -0.10
CA ASN A 28 -7.07 11.16 1.10
C ASN A 28 -8.49 11.21 1.65
N GLY A 29 -9.22 12.30 1.43
CA GLY A 29 -10.65 12.39 1.71
C GLY A 29 -11.46 11.43 0.82
N ALA A 30 -11.17 11.41 -0.48
CA ALA A 30 -11.75 10.42 -1.39
C ALA A 30 -11.40 8.98 -0.97
N GLY A 31 -10.13 8.73 -0.64
CA GLY A 31 -9.66 7.44 -0.11
C GLY A 31 -10.39 7.03 1.18
N ALA A 32 -10.57 7.95 2.12
CA ALA A 32 -11.32 7.69 3.35
C ALA A 32 -12.78 7.33 3.06
N GLY A 33 -13.42 7.97 2.08
CA GLY A 33 -14.76 7.62 1.62
C GLY A 33 -14.84 6.19 1.07
N ILE A 34 -13.91 5.83 0.17
CA ILE A 34 -13.80 4.48 -0.41
C ILE A 34 -13.56 3.42 0.69
N GLU A 35 -12.59 3.67 1.59
CA GLU A 35 -12.29 2.78 2.71
C GLU A 35 -13.47 2.61 3.66
N THR A 36 -14.22 3.69 3.91
CA THR A 36 -15.43 3.63 4.73
C THR A 36 -16.47 2.71 4.09
N ILE A 37 -16.69 2.82 2.77
CA ILE A 37 -17.59 1.93 2.02
C ILE A 37 -17.12 0.48 2.15
N TYR A 38 -15.83 0.19 1.96
CA TYR A 38 -15.28 -1.17 2.13
C TYR A 38 -15.52 -1.73 3.53
N VAL A 39 -15.25 -0.94 4.57
CA VAL A 39 -15.45 -1.36 5.97
C VAL A 39 -16.93 -1.59 6.27
N LEU A 40 -17.83 -0.74 5.76
CA LEU A 40 -19.27 -0.91 5.94
C LEU A 40 -19.78 -2.18 5.27
N ILE A 41 -19.39 -2.45 4.02
CA ILE A 41 -19.71 -3.69 3.32
C ILE A 41 -19.22 -4.89 4.16
N PHE A 42 -17.97 -4.85 4.64
CA PHE A 42 -17.43 -5.92 5.47
C PHE A 42 -18.27 -6.13 6.75
N ILE A 43 -18.59 -5.05 7.47
CA ILE A 43 -19.39 -5.10 8.70
C ILE A 43 -20.81 -5.58 8.44
N LEU A 44 -21.39 -5.40 7.24
CA LEU A 44 -22.71 -5.90 6.90
C LEU A 44 -22.70 -7.41 6.61
N PHE A 45 -21.71 -7.89 5.85
CA PHE A 45 -21.71 -9.26 5.31
C PHE A 45 -20.87 -10.27 6.11
N ALA A 46 -19.93 -9.85 6.95
CA ALA A 46 -19.03 -10.77 7.66
C ALA A 46 -19.71 -11.65 8.74
N PRO A 47 -19.09 -12.76 9.18
CA PRO A 47 -19.56 -13.53 10.34
C PRO A 47 -19.52 -12.72 11.64
N LYS A 48 -20.43 -12.99 12.59
CA LYS A 48 -20.60 -12.22 13.84
C LYS A 48 -19.29 -11.97 14.62
N ARG A 49 -18.41 -12.97 14.70
CA ARG A 49 -17.11 -12.87 15.39
C ARG A 49 -16.17 -11.87 14.72
N GLU A 50 -16.06 -11.92 13.40
CA GLU A 50 -15.19 -11.00 12.64
C GLU A 50 -15.80 -9.59 12.57
N LYS A 51 -17.13 -9.48 12.47
CA LYS A 51 -17.84 -8.20 12.61
C LYS A 51 -17.48 -7.50 13.92
N ALA A 52 -17.57 -8.19 15.05
CA ALA A 52 -17.25 -7.60 16.36
C ALA A 52 -15.80 -7.10 16.45
N LYS A 53 -14.84 -7.90 15.95
CA LYS A 53 -13.42 -7.51 15.90
C LYS A 53 -13.19 -6.27 15.04
N ILE A 54 -13.73 -6.24 13.83
CA ILE A 54 -13.54 -5.12 12.90
C ILE A 54 -14.27 -3.86 13.40
N SER A 55 -15.47 -3.99 13.99
CA SER A 55 -16.16 -2.87 14.63
C SER A 55 -15.37 -2.30 15.80
N GLY A 56 -14.76 -3.16 16.64
CA GLY A 56 -13.86 -2.72 17.71
C GLY A 56 -12.62 -1.99 17.19
N LEU A 57 -12.01 -2.50 16.11
CA LEU A 57 -10.87 -1.85 15.46
C LEU A 57 -11.26 -0.52 14.81
N LEU A 58 -12.45 -0.43 14.22
CA LEU A 58 -12.99 0.81 13.66
C LEU A 58 -13.20 1.85 14.76
N ALA A 59 -13.81 1.46 15.89
CA ALA A 59 -14.00 2.34 17.03
C ALA A 59 -12.65 2.87 17.56
N LEU A 60 -11.62 2.01 17.65
CA LEU A 60 -10.28 2.41 18.02
C LEU A 60 -9.68 3.41 17.03
N ILE A 61 -9.80 3.16 15.72
CA ILE A 61 -9.31 4.06 14.67
C ILE A 61 -9.96 5.44 14.76
N LEU A 62 -11.29 5.48 14.92
CA LEU A 62 -12.04 6.74 15.05
C LEU A 62 -11.68 7.47 16.34
N SER A 63 -11.43 6.74 17.43
CA SER A 63 -10.98 7.31 18.71
C SER A 63 -9.59 7.94 18.59
N VAL A 64 -8.64 7.25 17.95
CA VAL A 64 -7.29 7.77 17.69
C VAL A 64 -7.35 9.01 16.81
N PHE A 65 -8.12 8.96 15.71
CA PHE A 65 -8.30 10.11 14.84
C PHE A 65 -8.94 11.30 15.58
N GLY A 66 -10.01 11.05 16.34
CA GLY A 66 -10.68 12.07 17.14
C GLY A 66 -9.75 12.70 18.18
N ALA A 67 -8.91 11.91 18.86
CA ALA A 67 -7.92 12.43 19.79
C ALA A 67 -6.90 13.34 19.10
N VAL A 68 -6.37 12.95 17.93
CA VAL A 68 -5.46 13.80 17.14
C VAL A 68 -6.13 15.11 16.75
N VAL A 69 -7.38 15.06 16.27
CA VAL A 69 -8.16 16.24 15.90
C VAL A 69 -8.33 17.18 17.11
N LEU A 70 -8.80 16.66 18.24
CA LEU A 70 -9.04 17.44 19.46
C LEU A 70 -7.75 18.09 19.99
N ILE A 71 -6.66 17.32 20.11
CA ILE A 71 -5.37 17.87 20.56
C ILE A 71 -4.88 18.94 19.58
N SER A 72 -4.99 18.67 18.26
CA SER A 72 -4.54 19.62 17.24
C SER A 72 -5.32 20.94 17.25
N MET A 73 -6.60 20.91 17.62
CA MET A 73 -7.47 22.09 17.61
C MET A 73 -7.47 22.85 18.93
N LEU A 74 -7.39 22.14 20.06
CA LEU A 74 -7.56 22.73 21.38
C LEU A 74 -6.23 23.06 22.07
N ALA A 75 -5.19 22.26 21.83
CA ALA A 75 -3.92 22.39 22.55
C ALA A 75 -2.80 23.00 21.69
N LEU A 76 -2.89 22.93 20.36
CA LEU A 76 -1.80 23.31 19.46
C LEU A 76 -2.21 24.40 18.46
N HIS A 77 -1.28 25.31 18.17
CA HIS A 77 -1.49 26.43 17.26
C HIS A 77 -0.34 26.56 16.26
N GLY A 78 -0.64 27.09 15.07
CA GLY A 78 0.34 27.39 14.02
C GLY A 78 1.27 26.20 13.71
N ASN A 79 2.57 26.42 13.84
CA ASN A 79 3.60 25.42 13.50
C ASN A 79 3.53 24.17 14.39
N GLY A 80 3.17 24.30 15.67
CA GLY A 80 3.05 23.14 16.57
C GLY A 80 1.98 22.15 16.10
N ARG A 81 0.85 22.67 15.60
CA ARG A 81 -0.23 21.87 15.00
C ARG A 81 0.27 21.14 13.75
N LYS A 82 0.98 21.86 12.85
CA LYS A 82 1.54 21.27 11.63
C LYS A 82 2.50 20.12 11.95
N LEU A 83 3.43 20.33 12.89
CA LEU A 83 4.41 19.30 13.29
C LEU A 83 3.73 18.07 13.88
N PHE A 84 2.76 18.27 14.77
CA PHE A 84 2.04 17.16 15.41
C PHE A 84 1.23 16.33 14.40
N CYS A 85 0.37 16.98 13.60
CA CYS A 85 -0.45 16.29 12.61
C CYS A 85 0.40 15.63 11.53
N GLY A 86 1.45 16.32 11.06
CA GLY A 86 2.37 15.78 10.06
C GLY A 86 3.11 14.55 10.58
N SER A 87 3.61 14.59 11.82
CA SER A 87 4.28 13.44 12.43
C SER A 87 3.35 12.24 12.54
N ALA A 88 2.11 12.45 12.99
CA ALA A 88 1.12 11.38 13.08
C ALA A 88 0.85 10.76 11.69
N ALA A 89 0.57 11.58 10.67
CA ALA A 89 0.34 11.10 9.31
C ALA A 89 1.54 10.30 8.76
N THR A 90 2.77 10.81 8.95
CA THR A 90 4.00 10.14 8.51
C THR A 90 4.20 8.79 9.19
N ILE A 91 4.05 8.71 10.51
CA ILE A 91 4.25 7.46 11.26
C ILE A 91 3.29 6.38 10.76
N PHE A 92 2.00 6.71 10.64
CA PHE A 92 1.01 5.74 10.17
C PHE A 92 1.18 5.37 8.70
N SER A 93 1.63 6.31 7.85
CA SER A 93 2.00 5.99 6.47
C SER A 93 3.17 5.01 6.40
N ILE A 94 4.20 5.19 7.22
CA ILE A 94 5.35 4.26 7.27
C ILE A 94 4.92 2.87 7.74
N ILE A 95 4.08 2.79 8.78
CA ILE A 95 3.55 1.51 9.29
C ILE A 95 2.81 0.75 8.18
N MET A 96 2.06 1.44 7.31
CA MET A 96 1.35 0.79 6.20
C MET A 96 2.26 0.08 5.21
N TYR A 97 3.52 0.50 5.07
CA TYR A 97 4.48 -0.17 4.18
C TYR A 97 4.89 -1.57 4.65
N ALA A 98 4.51 -1.99 5.86
CA ALA A 98 4.64 -3.38 6.28
C ALA A 98 3.89 -4.36 5.35
N SER A 99 2.75 -3.93 4.77
CA SER A 99 1.95 -4.75 3.85
C SER A 99 2.70 -5.07 2.54
N PRO A 100 3.15 -4.09 1.73
CA PRO A 100 3.92 -4.39 0.52
C PRO A 100 5.22 -5.14 0.80
N LEU A 101 5.87 -4.87 1.93
CA LEU A 101 7.08 -5.62 2.34
C LEU A 101 6.78 -7.11 2.59
N SER A 102 5.64 -7.43 3.19
CA SER A 102 5.17 -8.81 3.37
C SER A 102 4.94 -9.52 2.03
N ILE A 103 4.33 -8.82 1.05
CA ILE A 103 4.13 -9.36 -0.30
C ILE A 103 5.47 -9.60 -1.00
N MET A 104 6.43 -8.69 -0.91
CA MET A 104 7.77 -8.90 -1.47
C MET A 104 8.46 -10.12 -0.87
N ARG A 105 8.37 -10.30 0.46
CA ARG A 105 8.87 -11.51 1.13
C ARG A 105 8.19 -12.77 0.61
N MET A 106 6.87 -12.71 0.38
CA MET A 106 6.11 -13.82 -0.20
C MET A 106 6.63 -14.16 -1.60
N VAL A 107 6.80 -13.18 -2.49
CA VAL A 107 7.33 -13.41 -3.86
C VAL A 107 8.73 -14.05 -3.82
N ILE A 108 9.61 -13.60 -2.92
CA ILE A 108 10.95 -14.18 -2.78
C ILE A 108 10.88 -15.65 -2.33
N LYS A 109 9.98 -15.97 -1.39
CA LYS A 109 9.82 -17.33 -0.84
C LYS A 109 9.14 -18.28 -1.83
N THR A 110 8.08 -17.83 -2.50
CA THR A 110 7.30 -18.65 -3.44
C THR A 110 7.89 -18.66 -4.84
N LYS A 111 8.85 -17.77 -5.13
CA LYS A 111 9.44 -17.56 -6.46
C LYS A 111 8.39 -17.24 -7.53
N SER A 112 7.23 -16.72 -7.12
CA SER A 112 6.06 -16.45 -7.96
C SER A 112 5.52 -15.04 -7.72
N VAL A 113 5.17 -14.35 -8.80
CA VAL A 113 4.64 -12.97 -8.81
C VAL A 113 3.11 -12.91 -8.84
N GLU A 114 2.44 -14.00 -8.52
CA GLU A 114 0.98 -14.13 -8.63
C GLU A 114 0.21 -13.12 -7.77
N TYR A 115 0.67 -12.88 -6.54
CA TYR A 115 0.09 -11.89 -5.62
C TYR A 115 0.59 -10.47 -5.86
N MET A 116 1.34 -10.25 -6.94
CA MET A 116 2.04 -9.00 -7.20
C MET A 116 2.02 -8.64 -8.70
N PRO A 117 0.86 -8.17 -9.20
CA PRO A 117 0.73 -7.82 -10.60
C PRO A 117 1.59 -6.60 -10.97
N PHE A 118 2.09 -6.60 -12.21
CA PHE A 118 2.97 -5.57 -12.74
C PHE A 118 2.36 -4.17 -12.65
N PHE A 119 1.13 -4.00 -13.16
CA PHE A 119 0.49 -2.69 -13.22
C PHE A 119 0.26 -2.09 -11.83
N LEU A 120 -0.11 -2.90 -10.84
CA LEU A 120 -0.25 -2.44 -9.46
C LEU A 120 1.08 -1.89 -8.94
N SER A 121 2.18 -2.62 -9.16
CA SER A 121 3.53 -2.21 -8.75
C SER A 121 3.98 -0.93 -9.47
N LEU A 122 3.70 -0.82 -10.77
CA LEU A 122 4.03 0.35 -11.58
C LEU A 122 3.26 1.59 -11.11
N PHE A 123 1.95 1.49 -10.90
CA PHE A 123 1.15 2.63 -10.45
C PHE A 123 1.48 3.03 -9.00
N VAL A 124 1.82 2.08 -8.12
CA VAL A 124 2.32 2.39 -6.78
C VAL A 124 3.64 3.16 -6.85
N PHE A 125 4.58 2.73 -7.70
CA PHE A 125 5.83 3.44 -7.94
C PHE A 125 5.58 4.87 -8.45
N LEU A 126 4.84 5.02 -9.54
CA LEU A 126 4.55 6.33 -10.15
C LEU A 126 3.82 7.27 -9.18
N CYS A 127 2.84 6.75 -8.43
CA CYS A 127 2.13 7.51 -7.41
C CYS A 127 3.07 7.96 -6.29
N GLY A 128 3.88 7.03 -5.75
CA GLY A 128 4.88 7.32 -4.72
C GLY A 128 5.91 8.36 -5.18
N THR A 129 6.43 8.23 -6.40
CA THR A 129 7.37 9.20 -6.98
C THR A 129 6.72 10.58 -7.15
N SER A 130 5.47 10.63 -7.62
CA SER A 130 4.75 11.90 -7.82
C SER A 130 4.56 12.64 -6.49
N TRP A 131 4.13 11.94 -5.45
CA TRP A 131 3.98 12.53 -4.11
C TRP A 131 5.30 12.86 -3.44
N PHE A 132 6.35 12.07 -3.71
CA PHE A 132 7.70 12.38 -3.24
C PHE A 132 8.20 13.70 -3.83
N ILE A 133 8.09 13.86 -5.15
CA ILE A 133 8.44 15.11 -5.84
C ILE A 133 7.59 16.27 -5.33
N TYR A 134 6.27 16.06 -5.16
CA TYR A 134 5.38 17.07 -4.60
C TYR A 134 5.84 17.53 -3.20
N GLY A 135 6.20 16.60 -2.32
CA GLY A 135 6.76 16.91 -1.00
C GLY A 135 8.08 17.68 -1.07
N LEU A 136 8.97 17.32 -2.00
CA LEU A 136 10.24 18.04 -2.20
C LEU A 136 10.02 19.48 -2.69
N ILE A 137 9.13 19.69 -3.67
CA ILE A 137 8.78 21.03 -4.19
C ILE A 137 8.18 21.89 -3.08
N GLY A 138 7.25 21.33 -2.29
CA GLY A 138 6.64 21.99 -1.14
C GLY A 138 7.57 22.18 0.06
N ARG A 139 8.81 21.65 0.01
CA ARG A 139 9.75 21.55 1.14
C ARG A 139 9.08 20.96 2.39
N ASP A 140 8.24 19.96 2.16
CA ASP A 140 7.41 19.32 3.18
C ASP A 140 7.96 17.91 3.50
N PRO A 141 8.73 17.75 4.59
CA PRO A 141 9.30 16.46 4.96
C PRO A 141 8.22 15.43 5.33
N PHE A 142 7.02 15.87 5.76
CA PHE A 142 5.94 14.96 6.13
C PHE A 142 5.31 14.28 4.91
N LEU A 143 5.42 14.88 3.73
CA LEU A 143 5.06 14.23 2.47
C LEU A 143 6.26 13.53 1.86
N ALA A 144 7.43 14.16 1.86
CA ALA A 144 8.60 13.62 1.19
C ALA A 144 9.08 12.30 1.82
N ILE A 145 9.19 12.21 3.14
CA ILE A 145 9.73 11.02 3.81
C ILE A 145 8.89 9.76 3.51
N PRO A 146 7.58 9.69 3.83
CA PRO A 146 6.82 8.47 3.62
C PRO A 146 6.73 8.12 2.12
N ASN A 147 6.48 9.10 1.25
CA ASN A 147 6.39 8.82 -0.18
C ASN A 147 7.73 8.42 -0.81
N GLY A 148 8.86 8.88 -0.26
CA GLY A 148 10.19 8.38 -0.61
C GLY A 148 10.37 6.89 -0.29
N PHE A 149 9.92 6.45 0.91
CA PHE A 149 9.86 5.02 1.23
C PHE A 149 8.94 4.26 0.26
N GLY A 150 7.76 4.80 -0.06
CA GLY A 150 6.85 4.21 -1.03
C GLY A 150 7.45 4.07 -2.43
N CYS A 151 8.16 5.09 -2.91
CA CYS A 151 8.90 5.08 -4.17
C CYS A 151 10.00 4.00 -4.17
N GLY A 152 10.78 3.91 -3.09
CA GLY A 152 11.81 2.88 -2.92
C GLY A 152 11.22 1.47 -2.97
N LEU A 153 10.16 1.23 -2.20
CA LEU A 153 9.47 -0.07 -2.18
C LEU A 153 8.83 -0.39 -3.54
N GLY A 154 8.21 0.58 -4.21
CA GLY A 154 7.69 0.41 -5.57
C GLY A 154 8.77 0.04 -6.59
N THR A 155 9.97 0.61 -6.44
CA THR A 155 11.13 0.26 -7.27
C THR A 155 11.56 -1.19 -7.01
N MET A 156 11.73 -1.57 -5.73
CA MET A 156 12.07 -2.94 -5.36
C MET A 156 11.01 -3.93 -5.85
N GLN A 157 9.75 -3.51 -5.82
CA GLN A 157 8.64 -4.29 -6.33
C GLN A 157 8.78 -4.58 -7.84
N LEU A 158 9.04 -3.56 -8.66
CA LEU A 158 9.26 -3.72 -10.09
C LEU A 158 10.48 -4.61 -10.41
N ILE A 159 11.56 -4.48 -9.63
CA ILE A 159 12.76 -5.32 -9.77
C ILE A 159 12.42 -6.80 -9.49
N LEU A 160 11.74 -7.08 -8.38
CA LEU A 160 11.33 -8.45 -8.03
C LEU A 160 10.41 -9.05 -9.09
N TYR A 161 9.48 -8.25 -9.63
CA TYR A 161 8.62 -8.69 -10.71
C TYR A 161 9.43 -9.09 -11.94
N ALA A 162 10.41 -8.27 -12.36
CA ALA A 162 11.25 -8.56 -13.52
C ALA A 162 12.08 -9.85 -13.36
N ILE A 163 12.60 -10.10 -12.15
CA ILE A 163 13.38 -11.31 -11.82
C ILE A 163 12.49 -12.56 -11.84
N TYR A 164 11.37 -12.55 -11.10
CA TYR A 164 10.57 -13.77 -10.87
C TYR A 164 9.51 -14.04 -11.93
N ARG A 165 9.17 -13.09 -12.81
CA ARG A 165 8.27 -13.33 -13.96
C ARG A 165 8.82 -14.42 -14.89
N LYS A 166 10.14 -14.47 -15.09
CA LYS A 166 10.78 -15.41 -16.02
C LYS A 166 10.78 -16.86 -15.52
N ASN A 167 10.76 -17.10 -14.20
CA ASN A 167 10.75 -18.45 -13.63
C ASN A 167 9.46 -19.24 -13.91
N LYS A 168 8.36 -18.58 -14.30
CA LYS A 168 7.15 -19.29 -14.78
C LYS A 168 7.28 -19.84 -16.21
N GLY A 169 8.29 -19.41 -16.99
CA GLY A 169 8.43 -19.79 -18.41
C GLY A 169 9.33 -21.00 -18.68
N GLU A 170 10.24 -21.37 -17.77
CA GLU A 170 11.21 -22.45 -18.03
C GLU A 170 10.73 -23.86 -17.61
N ILE A 171 9.71 -23.97 -16.75
CA ILE A 171 9.25 -25.29 -16.28
C ILE A 171 8.31 -25.97 -17.30
N THR A 172 7.63 -25.22 -18.17
CA THR A 172 6.64 -25.79 -19.10
C THR A 172 7.24 -26.30 -20.42
N HIS A 173 8.45 -25.86 -20.82
CA HIS A 173 9.05 -26.28 -22.10
C HIS A 173 10.07 -27.43 -22.02
N LYS A 174 10.56 -27.79 -20.81
CA LYS A 174 11.48 -28.94 -20.68
C LYS A 174 10.77 -30.28 -20.42
N GLY A 175 9.58 -30.28 -19.82
CA GLY A 175 8.86 -31.53 -19.52
C GLY A 175 8.14 -32.17 -20.72
N VAL A 176 7.66 -31.36 -21.67
CA VAL A 176 6.88 -31.87 -22.80
C VAL A 176 7.77 -32.38 -23.94
N THR A 177 8.98 -31.81 -24.08
CA THR A 177 9.87 -32.15 -25.19
C THR A 177 10.59 -33.48 -24.95
N ASP A 178 11.05 -33.77 -23.74
CA ASP A 178 11.75 -35.03 -23.42
C ASP A 178 10.80 -36.25 -23.41
N GLU A 179 9.58 -36.14 -22.87
CA GLU A 179 8.60 -37.24 -22.92
C GLU A 179 8.16 -37.57 -24.36
N SER A 180 8.07 -36.57 -25.23
CA SER A 180 7.69 -36.77 -26.63
C SER A 180 8.79 -37.42 -27.48
N LEU A 181 10.06 -37.17 -27.16
CA LEU A 181 11.22 -37.77 -27.84
C LEU A 181 11.47 -39.21 -27.37
N GLU A 182 11.29 -39.51 -26.08
CA GLU A 182 11.40 -40.89 -25.58
C GLU A 182 10.28 -41.80 -26.09
N MET A 183 9.04 -41.31 -26.18
CA MET A 183 7.93 -42.10 -26.74
C MET A 183 8.04 -42.32 -28.25
N GLY A 184 8.61 -41.37 -29.00
CA GLY A 184 8.87 -41.53 -30.44
C GLY A 184 9.93 -42.60 -30.74
N THR A 185 10.95 -42.71 -29.89
CA THR A 185 12.08 -43.63 -30.09
C THR A 185 11.69 -45.08 -29.77
N LYS A 186 10.92 -45.31 -28.70
CA LYS A 186 10.45 -46.67 -28.32
C LYS A 186 9.52 -47.32 -29.34
N ASN A 187 8.79 -46.53 -30.14
CA ASN A 187 7.90 -47.07 -31.17
C ASN A 187 8.61 -47.40 -32.48
N GLN A 188 9.86 -46.95 -32.68
CA GLN A 188 10.66 -47.31 -33.86
C GLN A 188 11.54 -48.55 -33.65
N GLU A 189 11.85 -48.92 -32.40
CA GLU A 189 12.63 -50.15 -32.12
C GLU A 189 11.78 -51.43 -32.06
N ASN A 190 10.45 -51.33 -32.09
CA ASN A 190 9.51 -52.46 -31.95
C ASN A 190 8.77 -52.84 -33.26
N ASN A 191 9.24 -52.39 -34.42
CA ASN A 191 8.73 -52.78 -35.74
C ASN A 191 9.88 -53.18 -36.66
#